data_AF-A0A2D7L278-F1
#
_entry.id   AF-A0A2D7L278-F1
#
_cell.length_a   1.000
_cell.length_b   1.000
_cell.length_c   1.000
_cell.angle_alpha   90.00
_cell.angle_beta   90.00
_cell.angle_gamma   90.00
#
_symmetry.space_group_name_H-M   'P 1'
#
loop_
_entity.id
_entity.type
_entity.pdbx_description
1 polymer ?
#
loop_
_entity_poly.entity_id
_entity_poly.type
_entity_poly.pdbx_seq_one_letter_code
_entity_poly.pdbx_strand_id
1 'polypeptide(L)'
;MKHTRSIILILLCVAFVPSIVNADQLTYDIEGKTVTVIDCDESASGELVIPSSYNGMPVISIDSYAFSSCISLTSVTIPDSVTRIGSFAFGYCSSLKSVMIPDSVSSIEQYAFWDCSNLMSVTIPDSVTSIENMTFRNCSNLKSVLIGNKVTSIGRWAFKDCLNLTNIKIPDSVTSIGSMAFSGCISLKDITFLGNAPFSIVSDVFKNLPIGATITVTAGATGFGETYGGLPVQILKKKLLIKSFNNHAAPFSLTFETQLDSTYKIEASHDLKEWGEISEVQGTGSSFKFIERRKALFPKQYYRVKMKE
;
A
#
# COMPACT_ATOMS: atom_id res chain seq x y z
N MET A 1 -28.92 -26.26 52.08
CA MET A 1 -27.70 -26.09 51.26
C MET A 1 -28.12 -25.93 49.80
N LYS A 2 -28.02 -24.72 49.25
CA LYS A 2 -28.40 -24.39 47.88
C LYS A 2 -27.27 -24.85 46.94
N HIS A 3 -27.54 -25.82 46.07
CA HIS A 3 -26.64 -26.14 44.96
C HIS A 3 -27.03 -25.31 43.74
N THR A 4 -26.28 -24.24 43.53
CA THR A 4 -26.29 -23.45 42.30
C THR A 4 -25.70 -24.31 41.18
N ARG A 5 -26.52 -24.76 40.23
CA ARG A 5 -26.02 -25.33 38.97
C ARG A 5 -25.72 -24.17 38.02
N SER A 6 -24.44 -23.82 37.89
CA SER A 6 -23.97 -22.91 36.86
C SER A 6 -24.23 -23.54 35.49
N ILE A 7 -25.16 -22.95 34.74
CA ILE A 7 -25.30 -23.18 33.30
C ILE A 7 -24.19 -22.37 32.64
N ILE A 8 -23.09 -23.05 32.28
CA ILE A 8 -22.08 -22.47 31.39
C ILE A 8 -22.70 -22.44 30.00
N LEU A 9 -23.16 -21.26 29.59
CA LEU A 9 -23.54 -20.98 28.22
C LEU A 9 -22.24 -20.95 27.41
N ILE A 10 -21.84 -22.09 26.85
CA ILE A 10 -20.80 -22.13 25.82
C ILE A 10 -21.41 -21.43 24.61
N LEU A 11 -21.10 -20.15 24.45
CA LEU A 11 -21.32 -19.44 23.19
C LEU A 11 -20.44 -20.15 22.15
N LEU A 12 -20.99 -21.15 21.47
CA LEU A 12 -20.45 -21.63 20.22
C LEU A 12 -20.56 -20.45 19.25
N CYS A 13 -19.51 -19.63 19.22
CA CYS A 13 -19.26 -18.76 18.09
C CYS A 13 -18.97 -19.71 16.94
N VAL A 14 -20.02 -20.10 16.21
CA VAL A 14 -19.88 -20.73 14.91
C VAL A 14 -19.31 -19.62 14.04
N ALA A 15 -17.99 -19.45 14.09
CA ALA A 15 -17.29 -18.78 13.02
C ALA A 15 -17.76 -19.51 11.77
N PHE A 16 -18.41 -18.79 10.87
CA PHE A 16 -18.62 -19.24 9.51
C PHE A 16 -17.22 -19.55 9.00
N VAL A 17 -16.78 -20.81 9.10
CA VAL A 17 -15.59 -21.27 8.43
C VAL A 17 -16.08 -21.36 6.99
N PRO A 18 -15.72 -20.41 6.11
CA PRO A 18 -16.02 -20.58 4.69
C PRO A 18 -15.53 -21.97 4.31
N SER A 19 -16.39 -22.73 3.64
CA SER A 19 -16.09 -24.08 3.20
C SER A 19 -14.74 -24.05 2.48
N ILE A 20 -13.70 -24.63 3.10
CA ILE A 20 -12.38 -24.75 2.46
C ILE A 20 -12.61 -25.62 1.23
N VAL A 21 -12.42 -25.06 0.05
CA VAL A 21 -12.62 -25.81 -1.17
C VAL A 21 -11.43 -26.75 -1.37
N ASN A 22 -11.75 -28.04 -1.58
CA ASN A 22 -10.81 -29.16 -1.59
C ASN A 22 -9.82 -29.07 -2.76
N ALA A 23 -8.61 -29.60 -2.54
CA ALA A 23 -7.55 -29.76 -3.52
C ALA A 23 -7.94 -30.54 -4.81
N ASP A 24 -9.13 -31.15 -4.83
CA ASP A 24 -9.71 -31.88 -5.97
C ASP A 24 -10.02 -30.98 -7.18
N GLN A 25 -10.03 -29.65 -6.99
CA GLN A 25 -10.25 -28.69 -8.07
C GLN A 25 -8.97 -28.25 -8.78
N LEU A 26 -7.80 -28.69 -8.32
CA LEU A 26 -6.52 -28.29 -8.89
C LEU A 26 -5.91 -29.44 -9.69
N THR A 27 -5.43 -29.12 -10.89
CA THR A 27 -4.58 -30.01 -11.69
C THR A 27 -3.12 -29.60 -11.50
N TYR A 28 -2.26 -30.61 -11.35
CA TYR A 28 -0.85 -30.43 -11.08
C TYR A 28 0.00 -31.05 -12.18
N ASP A 29 1.11 -30.39 -12.51
CA ASP A 29 2.21 -30.96 -13.25
C ASP A 29 3.40 -31.23 -12.33
N ILE A 30 4.10 -32.35 -12.58
CA ILE A 30 5.21 -32.83 -11.75
C ILE A 30 6.44 -32.95 -12.64
N GLU A 31 7.38 -32.02 -12.45
CA GLU A 31 8.70 -32.08 -13.08
C GLU A 31 9.76 -32.32 -11.99
N GLY A 32 10.45 -33.46 -12.06
CA GLY A 32 11.50 -33.80 -11.10
C GLY A 32 10.98 -33.96 -9.66
N LYS A 33 11.32 -33.00 -8.79
CA LYS A 33 10.94 -33.00 -7.35
C LYS A 33 10.05 -31.81 -6.98
N THR A 34 9.44 -31.18 -7.97
CA THR A 34 8.69 -29.94 -7.82
C THR A 34 7.34 -30.05 -8.49
N VAL A 35 6.36 -29.32 -7.95
CA VAL A 35 4.98 -29.34 -8.42
C VAL A 35 4.57 -27.96 -8.90
N THR A 36 3.89 -27.91 -10.03
CA THR A 36 3.25 -26.71 -10.58
C THR A 36 1.74 -26.89 -10.59
N VAL A 37 0.97 -25.90 -10.13
CA VAL A 37 -0.48 -25.84 -10.36
C VAL A 37 -0.69 -25.38 -11.80
N ILE A 38 -1.28 -26.21 -12.65
CA ILE A 38 -1.45 -25.92 -14.08
C ILE A 38 -2.89 -25.57 -14.46
N ASP A 39 -3.86 -25.94 -13.64
CA ASP A 39 -5.27 -25.67 -13.89
C ASP A 39 -6.08 -25.70 -12.59
N CYS A 40 -7.19 -24.98 -12.60
CA CYS A 40 -8.19 -24.93 -11.55
C CYS A 40 -9.55 -25.05 -12.21
N ASP A 41 -10.35 -26.01 -11.76
CA ASP A 41 -11.70 -26.24 -12.27
C ASP A 41 -12.52 -24.93 -12.26
N GLU A 42 -13.14 -24.58 -13.38
CA GLU A 42 -13.93 -23.35 -13.52
C GLU A 42 -15.13 -23.27 -12.55
N SER A 43 -15.57 -24.41 -12.01
CA SER A 43 -16.60 -24.50 -10.97
C SER A 43 -16.08 -24.12 -9.57
N ALA A 44 -14.77 -23.91 -9.41
CA ALA A 44 -14.18 -23.40 -8.18
C ALA A 44 -14.82 -22.09 -7.75
N SER A 45 -15.24 -22.04 -6.49
CA SER A 45 -16.00 -20.91 -5.94
C SER A 45 -15.64 -20.66 -4.48
N GLY A 46 -15.85 -19.44 -3.99
CA GLY A 46 -15.55 -19.11 -2.59
C GLY A 46 -14.05 -19.04 -2.32
N GLU A 47 -13.58 -19.68 -1.24
CA GLU A 47 -12.19 -19.60 -0.80
C GLU A 47 -11.41 -20.85 -1.18
N LEU A 48 -10.28 -20.69 -1.85
CA LEU A 48 -9.40 -21.78 -2.26
C LEU A 48 -8.03 -21.65 -1.61
N VAL A 49 -7.49 -22.76 -1.11
CA VAL A 49 -6.16 -22.83 -0.52
C VAL A 49 -5.30 -23.75 -1.39
N ILE A 50 -4.25 -23.19 -2.00
CA ILE A 50 -3.28 -24.00 -2.74
C ILE A 50 -2.42 -24.73 -1.70
N PRO A 51 -2.32 -26.07 -1.75
CA PRO A 51 -1.51 -26.80 -0.79
C PRO A 51 -0.02 -26.49 -1.02
N SER A 52 0.76 -26.40 0.06
CA SER A 52 2.21 -26.18 -0.04
C SER A 52 2.98 -27.38 -0.62
N SER A 53 2.33 -28.55 -0.68
CA SER A 53 2.90 -29.77 -1.27
C SER A 53 1.83 -30.67 -1.88
N TYR A 54 2.20 -31.41 -2.92
CA TYR A 54 1.40 -32.47 -3.54
C TYR A 54 2.27 -33.73 -3.70
N ASN A 55 1.78 -34.89 -3.25
CA ASN A 55 2.55 -36.15 -3.20
C ASN A 55 3.93 -36.03 -2.53
N GLY A 56 4.03 -35.23 -1.45
CA GLY A 56 5.27 -35.00 -0.71
C GLY A 56 6.29 -34.10 -1.40
N MET A 57 5.96 -33.54 -2.57
CA MET A 57 6.79 -32.58 -3.30
C MET A 57 6.25 -31.16 -3.13
N PRO A 58 7.10 -30.14 -2.99
CA PRO A 58 6.66 -28.76 -2.82
C PRO A 58 5.96 -28.23 -4.07
N VAL A 59 4.86 -27.48 -3.86
CA VAL A 59 4.22 -26.68 -4.91
C VAL A 59 4.96 -25.36 -5.02
N ILE A 60 5.68 -25.17 -6.13
CA ILE A 60 6.61 -24.05 -6.31
C ILE A 60 6.13 -23.00 -7.32
N SER A 61 5.15 -23.34 -8.15
CA SER A 61 4.65 -22.43 -9.19
C SER A 61 3.17 -22.58 -9.44
N ILE A 62 2.58 -21.46 -9.87
CA ILE A 62 1.26 -21.39 -10.51
C ILE A 62 1.53 -21.07 -11.97
N ASP A 63 1.12 -21.96 -12.87
CA ASP A 63 1.40 -21.79 -14.28
C ASP A 63 0.51 -20.73 -14.93
N SER A 64 0.85 -20.41 -16.18
CA SER A 64 0.06 -19.50 -16.98
C SER A 64 -1.37 -20.02 -17.13
N TYR A 65 -2.34 -19.12 -16.99
CA TYR A 65 -3.77 -19.42 -17.06
C TYR A 65 -4.35 -20.37 -16.00
N ALA A 66 -3.58 -20.83 -15.01
CA ALA A 66 -4.02 -21.88 -14.09
C ALA A 66 -5.31 -21.58 -13.31
N PHE A 67 -5.62 -20.31 -13.02
CA PHE A 67 -6.90 -19.88 -12.43
C PHE A 67 -7.63 -18.88 -13.34
N SER A 68 -7.27 -18.81 -14.63
CA SER A 68 -7.89 -17.86 -15.54
C SER A 68 -9.40 -18.12 -15.61
N SER A 69 -10.19 -17.06 -15.49
CA SER A 69 -11.66 -17.13 -15.55
C SER A 69 -12.33 -17.93 -14.43
N CYS A 70 -11.66 -18.19 -13.29
CA CYS A 70 -12.31 -18.68 -12.07
C CYS A 70 -13.20 -17.58 -11.45
N ILE A 71 -14.29 -17.24 -12.13
CA ILE A 71 -15.14 -16.07 -11.85
C ILE A 71 -15.88 -16.14 -10.51
N SER A 72 -15.95 -17.32 -9.89
CA SER A 72 -16.66 -17.54 -8.63
C SER A 72 -15.74 -17.59 -7.41
N LEU A 73 -14.41 -17.63 -7.61
CA LEU A 73 -13.44 -17.57 -6.51
C LEU A 73 -13.43 -16.17 -5.91
N THR A 74 -13.56 -16.11 -4.59
CA THR A 74 -13.54 -14.87 -3.81
C THR A 74 -12.20 -14.62 -3.11
N SER A 75 -11.44 -15.68 -2.82
CA SER A 75 -10.09 -15.59 -2.28
C SER A 75 -9.25 -16.80 -2.70
N VAL A 76 -7.94 -16.58 -2.86
CA VAL A 76 -6.95 -17.63 -3.06
C VAL A 76 -5.80 -17.43 -2.08
N THR A 77 -5.50 -18.47 -1.29
CA THR A 77 -4.33 -18.52 -0.42
C THR A 77 -3.19 -19.21 -1.16
N ILE A 78 -2.13 -18.46 -1.45
CA ILE A 78 -0.91 -18.94 -2.09
C ILE A 78 0.10 -19.29 -0.97
N PRO A 79 0.63 -20.53 -0.91
CA PRO A 79 1.55 -20.95 0.14
C PRO A 79 2.97 -20.39 -0.09
N ASP A 80 3.73 -20.24 0.99
CA ASP A 80 5.12 -19.74 1.00
C ASP A 80 6.12 -20.63 0.22
N SER A 81 5.69 -21.79 -0.27
CA SER A 81 6.50 -22.63 -1.17
C SER A 81 6.52 -22.10 -2.61
N VAL A 82 5.52 -21.29 -3.00
CA VAL A 82 5.40 -20.77 -4.37
C VAL A 82 6.37 -19.63 -4.60
N THR A 83 7.14 -19.71 -5.68
CA THR A 83 8.14 -18.72 -6.09
C THR A 83 7.76 -17.97 -7.38
N ARG A 84 6.80 -18.48 -8.16
CA ARG A 84 6.40 -17.92 -9.46
C ARG A 84 4.89 -17.97 -9.68
N ILE A 85 4.34 -16.86 -10.21
CA ILE A 85 2.97 -16.74 -10.69
C ILE A 85 3.02 -16.43 -12.20
N GLY A 86 2.51 -17.34 -13.01
CA GLY A 86 2.56 -17.28 -14.47
C GLY A 86 1.66 -16.23 -15.12
N SER A 87 1.83 -16.07 -16.43
CA SER A 87 1.08 -15.10 -17.22
C SER A 87 -0.41 -15.43 -17.20
N PHE A 88 -1.28 -14.44 -17.01
CA PHE A 88 -2.73 -14.66 -16.87
C PHE A 88 -3.15 -15.64 -15.74
N ALA A 89 -2.26 -15.98 -14.79
CA ALA A 89 -2.55 -17.00 -13.78
C ALA A 89 -3.90 -16.81 -13.08
N PHE A 90 -4.27 -15.57 -12.73
CA PHE A 90 -5.57 -15.19 -12.17
C PHE A 90 -6.35 -14.22 -13.09
N GLY A 91 -6.05 -14.22 -14.39
CA GLY A 91 -6.75 -13.36 -15.35
C GLY A 91 -8.26 -13.59 -15.30
N TYR A 92 -9.06 -12.53 -15.39
CA TYR A 92 -10.53 -12.58 -15.39
C TYR A 92 -11.18 -13.22 -14.14
N CYS A 93 -10.46 -13.39 -13.03
CA CYS A 93 -11.02 -13.78 -11.73
C CYS A 93 -11.89 -12.65 -11.13
N SER A 94 -13.04 -12.40 -11.75
CA SER A 94 -13.83 -11.19 -11.50
C SER A 94 -14.41 -11.09 -10.08
N SER A 95 -14.60 -12.20 -9.34
CA SER A 95 -15.04 -12.17 -7.94
C SER A 95 -13.91 -12.16 -6.91
N LEU A 96 -12.65 -12.27 -7.33
CA LEU A 96 -11.50 -12.35 -6.42
C LEU A 96 -11.36 -11.03 -5.67
N LYS A 97 -11.56 -11.03 -4.35
CA LYS A 97 -11.53 -9.84 -3.49
C LYS A 97 -10.17 -9.60 -2.87
N SER A 98 -9.46 -10.69 -2.56
CA SER A 98 -8.16 -10.67 -1.90
C SER A 98 -7.28 -11.80 -2.41
N VAL A 99 -6.02 -11.47 -2.67
CA VAL A 99 -4.94 -12.42 -2.87
C VAL A 99 -3.77 -11.98 -2.00
N MET A 100 -3.23 -12.90 -1.21
CA MET A 100 -2.00 -12.68 -0.46
C MET A 100 -0.86 -13.29 -1.28
N ILE A 101 0.03 -12.45 -1.79
CA ILE A 101 1.23 -12.89 -2.51
C ILE A 101 2.34 -13.06 -1.46
N PRO A 102 2.82 -14.28 -1.20
CA PRO A 102 3.82 -14.51 -0.15
C PRO A 102 5.20 -13.98 -0.54
N ASP A 103 6.03 -13.69 0.47
CA ASP A 103 7.39 -13.16 0.30
C ASP A 103 8.35 -14.10 -0.44
N SER A 104 7.95 -15.36 -0.65
CA SER A 104 8.67 -16.33 -1.47
C SER A 104 8.53 -16.08 -2.98
N VAL A 105 7.46 -15.38 -3.41
CA VAL A 105 7.21 -15.13 -4.83
C VAL A 105 8.22 -14.11 -5.36
N SER A 106 9.11 -14.54 -6.23
CA SER A 106 10.10 -13.67 -6.88
C SER A 106 9.66 -13.17 -8.25
N SER A 107 8.64 -13.78 -8.86
CA SER A 107 8.16 -13.43 -10.20
C SER A 107 6.64 -13.47 -10.30
N ILE A 108 6.05 -12.37 -10.79
CA ILE A 108 4.65 -12.24 -11.17
C ILE A 108 4.65 -11.80 -12.64
N GLU A 109 4.21 -12.67 -13.54
CA GLU A 109 4.28 -12.40 -14.96
C GLU A 109 3.15 -11.48 -15.46
N GLN A 110 3.27 -11.07 -16.73
CA GLN A 110 2.32 -10.19 -17.40
C GLN A 110 0.88 -10.70 -17.30
N TYR A 111 -0.07 -9.78 -17.16
CA TYR A 111 -1.51 -10.06 -17.07
C TYR A 111 -1.95 -10.94 -15.88
N ALA A 112 -1.07 -11.27 -14.92
CA ALA A 112 -1.37 -12.25 -13.87
C ALA A 112 -2.68 -11.99 -13.11
N PHE A 113 -3.09 -10.73 -12.91
CA PHE A 113 -4.35 -10.35 -12.26
C PHE A 113 -5.21 -9.44 -13.16
N TRP A 114 -5.05 -9.51 -14.48
CA TRP A 114 -5.83 -8.69 -15.41
C TRP A 114 -7.33 -8.97 -15.22
N ASP A 115 -8.13 -7.92 -15.06
CA ASP A 115 -9.59 -7.98 -14.93
C ASP A 115 -10.09 -8.72 -13.68
N CYS A 116 -9.27 -8.79 -12.64
CA CYS A 116 -9.72 -9.08 -11.27
C CYS A 116 -10.51 -7.89 -10.70
N SER A 117 -11.69 -7.60 -11.27
CA SER A 117 -12.42 -6.36 -11.03
C SER A 117 -12.90 -6.14 -9.59
N ASN A 118 -13.07 -7.21 -8.80
CA ASN A 118 -13.37 -7.11 -7.36
C ASN A 118 -12.16 -7.09 -6.43
N LEU A 119 -10.92 -7.16 -6.95
CA LEU A 119 -9.72 -7.16 -6.11
C LEU A 119 -9.61 -5.83 -5.38
N MET A 120 -9.62 -5.85 -4.04
CA MET A 120 -9.69 -4.62 -3.23
C MET A 120 -8.32 -4.10 -2.80
N SER A 121 -7.37 -5.00 -2.58
CA SER A 121 -6.01 -4.68 -2.15
C SER A 121 -5.02 -5.71 -2.65
N VAL A 122 -3.79 -5.27 -2.91
CA VAL A 122 -2.67 -6.16 -3.19
C VAL A 122 -1.41 -5.70 -2.43
N THR A 123 -0.67 -6.67 -1.92
CA THR A 123 0.69 -6.48 -1.42
C THR A 123 1.63 -7.19 -2.38
N ILE A 124 2.53 -6.43 -3.00
CA ILE A 124 3.59 -6.94 -3.86
C ILE A 124 4.84 -7.06 -2.97
N PRO A 125 5.36 -8.28 -2.75
CA PRO A 125 6.41 -8.49 -1.75
C PRO A 125 7.77 -7.92 -2.17
N ASP A 126 8.66 -7.75 -1.18
CA ASP A 126 10.04 -7.24 -1.38
C ASP A 126 10.93 -8.18 -2.22
N SER A 127 10.50 -9.41 -2.47
CA SER A 127 11.16 -10.38 -3.36
C SER A 127 10.93 -10.10 -4.85
N VAL A 128 9.89 -9.33 -5.20
CA VAL A 128 9.55 -9.00 -6.59
C VAL A 128 10.37 -7.81 -7.08
N THR A 129 10.98 -7.94 -8.26
CA THR A 129 11.82 -6.89 -8.85
C THR A 129 11.13 -6.07 -9.94
N SER A 130 10.04 -6.56 -10.52
CA SER A 130 9.28 -5.89 -11.58
C SER A 130 7.78 -6.16 -11.44
N ILE A 131 6.96 -5.15 -11.74
CA ILE A 131 5.53 -5.32 -11.96
C ILE A 131 5.34 -5.35 -13.47
N GLU A 132 4.99 -6.50 -14.03
CA GLU A 132 4.96 -6.69 -15.48
C GLU A 132 3.77 -5.97 -16.16
N ASN A 133 3.77 -5.99 -17.50
CA ASN A 133 2.74 -5.35 -18.31
C ASN A 133 1.33 -5.85 -17.97
N MET A 134 0.38 -4.92 -17.85
CA MET A 134 -1.04 -5.20 -17.57
C MET A 134 -1.33 -6.07 -16.33
N THR A 135 -0.38 -6.25 -15.41
CA THR A 135 -0.50 -7.18 -14.27
C THR A 135 -1.78 -6.97 -13.46
N PHE A 136 -2.16 -5.72 -13.16
CA PHE A 136 -3.37 -5.35 -12.41
C PHE A 136 -4.32 -4.47 -13.25
N ARG A 137 -4.27 -4.60 -14.58
CA ARG A 137 -5.16 -3.83 -15.45
C ARG A 137 -6.62 -4.17 -15.14
N ASN A 138 -7.52 -3.19 -15.19
CA ASN A 138 -8.96 -3.36 -14.93
C ASN A 138 -9.31 -3.91 -13.52
N CYS A 139 -8.40 -3.88 -12.55
CA CYS A 139 -8.73 -4.14 -11.14
C CYS A 139 -9.53 -2.95 -10.57
N SER A 140 -10.76 -2.76 -11.02
CA SER A 140 -11.53 -1.52 -10.83
C SER A 140 -11.87 -1.21 -9.37
N ASN A 141 -11.98 -2.23 -8.51
CA ASN A 141 -12.16 -2.07 -7.06
C ASN A 141 -10.87 -1.95 -6.24
N LEU A 142 -9.69 -1.95 -6.88
CA LEU A 142 -8.41 -1.87 -6.19
C LEU A 142 -8.26 -0.51 -5.52
N LYS A 143 -8.24 -0.49 -4.18
CA LYS A 143 -8.15 0.74 -3.37
C LYS A 143 -6.76 1.00 -2.80
N SER A 144 -6.02 -0.08 -2.54
CA SER A 144 -4.74 -0.05 -1.85
C SER A 144 -3.73 -0.98 -2.52
N VAL A 145 -2.57 -0.44 -2.83
CA VAL A 145 -1.43 -1.19 -3.38
C VAL A 145 -0.23 -0.92 -2.49
N LEU A 146 0.36 -1.98 -1.95
CA LEU A 146 1.68 -1.92 -1.30
C LEU A 146 2.71 -2.48 -2.27
N ILE A 147 3.70 -1.68 -2.64
CA ILE A 147 4.76 -2.08 -3.56
C ILE A 147 6.02 -2.35 -2.74
N GLY A 148 6.62 -3.53 -2.94
CA GLY A 148 7.86 -3.92 -2.29
C GLY A 148 9.02 -3.00 -2.65
N ASN A 149 9.94 -2.81 -1.70
CA ASN A 149 11.05 -1.85 -1.77
C ASN A 149 12.16 -2.27 -2.75
N LYS A 150 12.07 -3.43 -3.39
CA LYS A 150 13.01 -3.88 -4.43
C LYS A 150 12.43 -3.81 -5.84
N VAL A 151 11.18 -3.36 -6.01
CA VAL A 151 10.59 -3.18 -7.34
C VAL A 151 11.33 -2.07 -8.07
N THR A 152 11.91 -2.39 -9.22
CA THR A 152 12.71 -1.48 -10.04
C THR A 152 11.96 -0.92 -11.24
N SER A 153 10.89 -1.59 -11.67
CA SER A 153 10.11 -1.21 -12.84
C SER A 153 8.61 -1.48 -12.65
N ILE A 154 7.80 -0.59 -13.22
CA ILE A 154 6.35 -0.74 -13.35
C ILE A 154 6.00 -0.78 -14.84
N GLY A 155 5.41 -1.87 -15.28
CA GLY A 155 5.15 -2.17 -16.69
C GLY A 155 4.08 -1.27 -17.33
N ARG A 156 3.99 -1.37 -18.66
CA ARG A 156 2.98 -0.68 -19.45
C ARG A 156 1.60 -1.13 -19.01
N TRP A 157 0.70 -0.17 -18.80
CA TRP A 157 -0.69 -0.42 -18.38
C TRP A 157 -0.84 -1.22 -17.07
N ALA A 158 0.20 -1.34 -16.24
CA ALA A 158 0.21 -2.24 -15.08
C ALA A 158 -0.99 -2.04 -14.13
N PHE A 159 -1.43 -0.81 -13.91
CA PHE A 159 -2.59 -0.45 -13.10
C PHE A 159 -3.64 0.34 -13.90
N LYS A 160 -3.65 0.21 -15.24
CA LYS A 160 -4.61 0.93 -16.09
C LYS A 160 -6.04 0.57 -15.68
N ASP A 161 -6.90 1.58 -15.61
CA ASP A 161 -8.32 1.47 -15.26
C ASP A 161 -8.57 0.89 -13.83
N CYS A 162 -7.63 1.06 -12.89
CA CYS A 162 -7.88 0.84 -11.46
C CYS A 162 -8.72 1.99 -10.87
N LEU A 163 -10.03 1.98 -11.17
CA LEU A 163 -10.94 3.11 -10.98
C LEU A 163 -11.03 3.62 -9.53
N ASN A 164 -10.88 2.73 -8.55
CA ASN A 164 -10.99 3.05 -7.12
C ASN A 164 -9.64 3.26 -6.41
N LEU A 165 -8.52 3.23 -7.13
CA LEU A 165 -7.21 3.48 -6.54
C LEU A 165 -7.12 4.97 -6.20
N THR A 166 -6.96 5.30 -4.92
CA THR A 166 -7.02 6.69 -4.45
C THR A 166 -5.65 7.32 -4.25
N ASN A 167 -4.68 6.49 -3.84
CA ASN A 167 -3.33 6.88 -3.55
C ASN A 167 -2.37 5.76 -3.90
N ILE A 168 -1.11 6.11 -4.17
CA ILE A 168 -0.05 5.14 -4.38
C ILE A 168 1.29 5.69 -3.88
N LYS A 169 2.10 4.81 -3.30
CA LYS A 169 3.50 5.09 -2.96
C LYS A 169 4.39 4.30 -3.90
N ILE A 170 5.24 5.03 -4.62
CA ILE A 170 6.26 4.50 -5.51
C ILE A 170 7.58 4.45 -4.73
N PRO A 171 8.14 3.25 -4.47
CA PRO A 171 9.41 3.09 -3.76
C PRO A 171 10.57 3.82 -4.44
N ASP A 172 11.62 4.12 -3.69
CA ASP A 172 12.83 4.79 -4.16
C ASP A 172 13.63 3.94 -5.18
N SER A 173 13.44 2.61 -5.14
CA SER A 173 14.02 1.65 -6.06
C SER A 173 13.46 1.73 -7.49
N VAL A 174 12.28 2.33 -7.69
CA VAL A 174 11.62 2.37 -9.00
C VAL A 174 12.35 3.34 -9.93
N THR A 175 12.93 2.80 -10.99
CA THR A 175 13.70 3.56 -11.99
C THR A 175 12.99 3.73 -13.32
N SER A 176 11.91 2.97 -13.59
CA SER A 176 11.13 3.10 -14.82
C SER A 176 9.62 2.84 -14.59
N ILE A 177 8.79 3.61 -15.30
CA ILE A 177 7.33 3.44 -15.30
C ILE A 177 6.84 3.47 -16.75
N GLY A 178 6.21 2.38 -17.18
CA GLY A 178 5.75 2.17 -18.54
C GLY A 178 4.56 3.06 -18.91
N SER A 179 4.41 3.28 -20.21
CA SER A 179 3.30 4.06 -20.80
C SER A 179 1.93 3.64 -20.22
N MET A 180 1.12 4.64 -19.91
CA MET A 180 -0.24 4.48 -19.36
C MET A 180 -0.35 3.56 -18.12
N ALA A 181 0.73 3.36 -17.35
CA ALA A 181 0.72 2.48 -16.18
C ALA A 181 -0.40 2.79 -15.19
N PHE A 182 -0.74 4.08 -15.00
CA PHE A 182 -1.82 4.54 -14.12
C PHE A 182 -2.95 5.24 -14.89
N SER A 183 -3.02 5.05 -16.21
CA SER A 183 -4.04 5.74 -17.00
C SER A 183 -5.44 5.26 -16.63
N GLY A 184 -6.41 6.18 -16.56
CA GLY A 184 -7.80 5.86 -16.24
C GLY A 184 -8.05 5.58 -14.76
N CYS A 185 -7.07 5.76 -13.86
CA CYS A 185 -7.29 5.71 -12.42
C CYS A 185 -8.04 6.97 -11.95
N ILE A 186 -9.33 7.07 -12.26
CA ILE A 186 -10.15 8.28 -12.08
C ILE A 186 -10.31 8.73 -10.62
N SER A 187 -9.93 7.90 -9.64
CA SER A 187 -9.91 8.26 -8.21
C SER A 187 -8.52 8.58 -7.67
N LEU A 188 -7.45 8.41 -8.45
CA LEU A 188 -6.06 8.53 -7.98
C LEU A 188 -5.66 10.00 -7.87
N LYS A 189 -5.68 10.51 -6.64
CA LYS A 189 -5.36 11.92 -6.34
C LYS A 189 -3.96 12.11 -5.78
N ASP A 190 -3.49 11.15 -4.99
CA ASP A 190 -2.26 11.29 -4.21
C ASP A 190 -1.21 10.28 -4.67
N ILE A 191 -0.22 10.75 -5.43
CA ILE A 191 0.89 9.92 -5.89
C ILE A 191 2.14 10.35 -5.14
N THR A 192 2.75 9.46 -4.36
CA THR A 192 3.97 9.75 -3.61
C THR A 192 5.16 9.00 -4.17
N PHE A 193 6.24 9.69 -4.50
CA PHE A 193 7.53 9.09 -4.81
C PHE A 193 8.44 9.16 -3.58
N LEU A 194 9.02 8.03 -3.21
CA LEU A 194 9.92 7.92 -2.05
C LEU A 194 11.40 8.11 -2.40
N GLY A 195 11.72 8.24 -3.70
CA GLY A 195 13.07 8.50 -4.20
C GLY A 195 13.10 9.53 -5.32
N ASN A 196 14.17 9.48 -6.12
CA ASN A 196 14.33 10.35 -7.30
C ASN A 196 13.32 10.01 -8.38
N ALA A 197 13.13 10.92 -9.34
CA ALA A 197 12.26 10.69 -10.47
C ALA A 197 12.77 9.50 -11.31
N PRO A 198 11.91 8.52 -11.64
CA PRO A 198 12.23 7.47 -12.60
C PRO A 198 12.71 8.06 -13.94
N PHE A 199 13.65 7.38 -14.60
CA PHE A 199 14.09 7.77 -15.93
C PHE A 199 12.96 7.53 -16.93
N SER A 200 12.63 8.54 -17.73
CA SER A 200 11.67 8.46 -18.83
C SER A 200 10.24 8.09 -18.40
N ILE A 201 9.53 9.03 -17.79
CA ILE A 201 8.06 8.99 -17.80
C ILE A 201 7.54 9.63 -19.09
N VAL A 202 6.73 8.90 -19.84
CA VAL A 202 5.95 9.48 -20.93
C VAL A 202 4.71 10.18 -20.35
N SER A 203 4.24 11.25 -20.99
CA SER A 203 3.13 12.07 -20.47
C SER A 203 1.81 11.30 -20.30
N ASP A 204 1.69 10.11 -20.87
CA ASP A 204 0.48 9.29 -20.80
C ASP A 204 0.37 8.40 -19.54
N VAL A 205 1.42 8.31 -18.71
CA VAL A 205 1.42 7.47 -17.50
C VAL A 205 0.27 7.82 -16.57
N PHE A 206 0.01 9.11 -16.38
CA PHE A 206 -1.06 9.67 -15.56
C PHE A 206 -2.22 10.24 -16.40
N LYS A 207 -2.46 9.68 -17.59
CA LYS A 207 -3.56 10.14 -18.45
C LYS A 207 -4.92 9.80 -17.84
N ASN A 208 -5.85 10.75 -17.85
CA ASN A 208 -7.22 10.62 -17.32
C ASN A 208 -7.28 10.40 -15.79
N LEU A 209 -6.38 11.03 -15.04
CA LEU A 209 -6.50 11.17 -13.59
C LEU A 209 -7.51 12.27 -13.21
N PRO A 210 -8.03 12.27 -11.97
CA PRO A 210 -8.95 13.30 -11.50
C PRO A 210 -8.30 14.69 -11.49
N ILE A 211 -9.14 15.72 -11.67
CA ILE A 211 -8.74 17.12 -11.46
C ILE A 211 -8.22 17.26 -10.02
N GLY A 212 -7.05 17.89 -9.87
CA GLY A 212 -6.39 18.07 -8.59
C GLY A 212 -5.52 16.89 -8.15
N ALA A 213 -5.27 15.90 -9.00
CA ALA A 213 -4.22 14.91 -8.76
C ALA A 213 -2.85 15.61 -8.64
N THR A 214 -2.06 15.19 -7.66
CA THR A 214 -0.75 15.79 -7.36
C THR A 214 0.31 14.71 -7.17
N ILE A 215 1.56 15.09 -7.44
CA ILE A 215 2.74 14.28 -7.14
C ILE A 215 3.42 14.85 -5.91
N THR A 216 3.64 14.02 -4.91
CA THR A 216 4.35 14.35 -3.68
C THR A 216 5.69 13.64 -3.67
N VAL A 217 6.78 14.35 -3.39
CA VAL A 217 8.16 13.79 -3.42
C VAL A 217 8.87 14.01 -2.10
N THR A 218 9.76 13.11 -1.69
CA THR A 218 10.58 13.31 -0.48
C THR A 218 11.49 14.53 -0.63
N ALA A 219 11.76 15.23 0.48
CA ALA A 219 12.73 16.34 0.48
C ALA A 219 14.10 15.86 -0.03
N GLY A 220 14.70 16.61 -0.94
CA GLY A 220 15.97 16.25 -1.59
C GLY A 220 15.85 15.31 -2.79
N ALA A 221 14.64 14.85 -3.16
CA ALA A 221 14.43 14.10 -4.39
C ALA A 221 14.79 14.96 -5.62
N THR A 222 15.52 14.35 -6.55
CA THR A 222 15.97 15.00 -7.80
C THR A 222 15.22 14.46 -9.01
N GLY A 223 15.28 15.17 -10.14
CA GLY A 223 14.65 14.77 -11.41
C GLY A 223 13.17 15.16 -11.56
N PHE A 224 12.58 15.82 -10.56
CA PHE A 224 11.24 16.41 -10.65
C PHE A 224 11.33 17.91 -10.99
N GLY A 225 10.50 18.36 -11.95
CA GLY A 225 10.26 19.79 -12.19
C GLY A 225 9.04 20.30 -11.42
N GLU A 226 8.53 21.48 -11.80
CA GLU A 226 7.22 21.98 -11.29
C GLU A 226 6.08 21.01 -11.60
N THR A 227 6.22 20.27 -12.71
CA THR A 227 5.35 19.17 -13.08
C THR A 227 6.15 17.91 -13.38
N TYR A 228 5.52 16.75 -13.22
CA TYR A 228 6.05 15.45 -13.61
C TYR A 228 4.92 14.58 -14.14
N GLY A 229 5.09 14.03 -15.35
CA GLY A 229 4.02 13.31 -16.05
C GLY A 229 2.72 14.13 -16.24
N GLY A 230 2.84 15.46 -16.36
CA GLY A 230 1.70 16.38 -16.52
C GLY A 230 0.98 16.77 -15.22
N LEU A 231 1.43 16.29 -14.06
CA LEU A 231 0.86 16.63 -12.75
C LEU A 231 1.74 17.61 -11.99
N PRO A 232 1.16 18.53 -11.20
CA PRO A 232 1.94 19.41 -10.33
C PRO A 232 2.69 18.60 -9.27
N VAL A 233 3.93 18.99 -9.01
CA VAL A 233 4.81 18.38 -8.00
C VAL A 233 4.84 19.25 -6.74
N GLN A 234 4.72 18.61 -5.58
CA GLN A 234 4.88 19.20 -4.26
C GLN A 234 5.87 18.39 -3.42
N ILE A 235 6.59 19.06 -2.53
CA ILE A 235 7.48 18.38 -1.58
C ILE A 235 6.64 17.84 -0.43
N LEU A 236 6.90 16.59 -0.05
CA LEU A 236 6.35 15.94 1.12
C LEU A 236 6.75 16.75 2.35
N LYS A 237 5.82 17.57 2.83
CA LYS A 237 5.99 18.31 4.07
C LYS A 237 5.99 17.29 5.21
N LYS A 238 7.19 16.92 5.69
CA LYS A 238 7.34 15.99 6.82
C LYS A 238 6.48 16.53 7.97
N LYS A 239 5.50 15.74 8.41
CA LYS A 239 4.68 16.11 9.57
C LYS A 239 5.61 16.26 10.76
N LEU A 240 5.66 17.46 11.34
CA LEU A 240 6.42 17.71 12.54
C LEU A 240 5.85 16.83 13.67
N LEU A 241 6.68 15.93 14.20
CA LEU A 241 6.27 15.04 15.28
C LEU A 241 6.43 15.73 16.63
N ILE A 242 5.33 15.87 17.36
CA ILE A 242 5.35 16.24 18.78
C ILE A 242 5.71 14.99 19.59
N LYS A 243 6.90 14.97 20.18
CA LYS A 243 7.38 13.86 21.01
C LYS A 243 6.69 13.82 22.38
N SER A 244 6.45 14.99 22.97
CA SER A 244 5.79 15.10 24.27
C SER A 244 5.28 16.51 24.51
N PHE A 245 4.27 16.66 25.37
CA PHE A 245 3.84 17.96 25.89
C PHE A 245 3.41 17.86 27.36
N ASN A 246 3.54 18.96 28.10
CA ASN A 246 3.03 19.11 29.46
C ASN A 246 2.04 20.27 29.50
N ASN A 247 0.77 19.98 29.80
CA ASN A 247 -0.29 20.97 29.94
C ASN A 247 -0.82 21.11 31.38
N HIS A 248 -0.39 20.30 32.35
CA HIS A 248 -1.03 20.15 33.66
C HIS A 248 -0.61 21.20 34.71
N ALA A 249 0.52 21.88 34.55
CA ALA A 249 0.92 23.01 35.39
C ALA A 249 1.89 23.94 34.64
N ALA A 250 2.02 25.20 35.06
CA ALA A 250 3.06 26.09 34.52
C ALA A 250 4.45 25.58 34.95
N PRO A 251 5.44 25.53 34.05
CA PRO A 251 5.39 26.01 32.66
C PRO A 251 4.77 24.99 31.70
N PHE A 252 4.09 25.49 30.64
CA PHE A 252 3.80 24.64 29.47
C PHE A 252 5.12 24.24 28.82
N SER A 253 5.23 22.99 28.36
CA SER A 253 6.36 22.60 27.53
C SER A 253 5.92 21.70 26.39
N LEU A 254 6.59 21.84 25.26
CA LEU A 254 6.38 21.05 24.04
C LEU A 254 7.73 20.58 23.52
N THR A 255 7.89 19.27 23.33
CA THR A 255 9.07 18.69 22.69
C THR A 255 8.68 18.21 21.30
N PHE A 256 9.40 18.62 20.27
CA PHE A 256 9.13 18.24 18.88
C PHE A 256 10.41 17.83 18.15
N GLU A 257 10.27 17.03 17.09
CA GLU A 257 11.39 16.67 16.21
C GLU A 257 11.90 17.86 15.42
N THR A 258 13.22 17.94 15.32
CA THR A 258 13.92 18.93 14.49
C THR A 258 14.85 18.23 13.50
N GLN A 259 15.20 18.94 12.44
CA GLN A 259 16.20 18.57 11.44
C GLN A 259 17.32 19.60 11.51
N LEU A 260 18.56 19.17 11.23
CA LEU A 260 19.72 20.06 11.20
C LEU A 260 19.47 21.17 10.17
N ASP A 261 19.84 22.40 10.53
CA ASP A 261 19.76 23.60 9.67
C ASP A 261 18.34 23.98 9.21
N SER A 262 17.30 23.38 9.81
CA SER A 262 15.91 23.77 9.59
C SER A 262 15.46 24.78 10.62
N THR A 263 14.75 25.83 10.18
CA THR A 263 14.18 26.83 11.08
C THR A 263 12.76 26.45 11.47
N TYR A 264 12.40 26.65 12.74
CA TYR A 264 11.06 26.38 13.27
C TYR A 264 10.46 27.60 13.94
N LYS A 265 9.19 27.88 13.63
CA LYS A 265 8.39 28.91 14.30
C LYS A 265 7.46 28.27 15.31
N ILE A 266 7.40 28.86 16.48
CA ILE A 266 6.45 28.54 17.54
C ILE A 266 5.47 29.70 17.60
N GLU A 267 4.20 29.40 17.38
CA GLU A 267 3.12 30.38 17.34
C GLU A 267 2.11 30.09 18.44
N ALA A 268 1.48 31.14 18.96
CA ALA A 268 0.38 31.04 19.91
C ALA A 268 -0.88 31.74 19.41
N SER A 269 -2.03 31.24 19.86
CA SER A 269 -3.35 31.78 19.52
C SER A 269 -4.27 31.72 20.75
N HIS A 270 -5.23 32.66 20.82
CA HIS A 270 -6.29 32.65 21.82
C HIS A 270 -7.59 32.02 21.30
N ASP A 271 -7.75 31.90 19.98
CA ASP A 271 -9.02 31.57 19.32
C ASP A 271 -8.89 30.54 18.18
N LEU A 272 -7.68 30.01 17.95
CA LEU A 272 -7.29 29.12 16.85
C LEU A 272 -7.35 29.75 15.45
N LYS A 273 -7.69 31.03 15.32
CA LYS A 273 -7.81 31.74 14.04
C LYS A 273 -6.63 32.67 13.83
N GLU A 274 -6.35 33.54 14.79
CA GLU A 274 -5.25 34.48 14.74
C GLU A 274 -4.04 33.90 15.47
N TRP A 275 -2.91 33.81 14.78
CA TRP A 275 -1.69 33.20 15.29
C TRP A 275 -0.54 34.20 15.28
N GLY A 276 0.03 34.45 16.46
CA GLY A 276 1.22 35.29 16.62
C GLY A 276 2.47 34.43 16.84
N GLU A 277 3.57 34.77 16.19
CA GLU A 277 4.87 34.17 16.46
C GLU A 277 5.35 34.56 17.85
N ILE A 278 5.75 33.58 18.65
CA ILE A 278 6.26 33.79 20.02
C ILE A 278 7.71 33.36 20.19
N SER A 279 8.24 32.53 19.27
CA SER A 279 9.63 32.09 19.27
C SER A 279 10.00 31.52 17.90
N GLU A 280 11.27 31.71 17.51
CA GLU A 280 11.90 31.07 16.37
C GLU A 280 13.13 30.29 16.86
N VAL A 281 13.31 29.06 16.38
CA VAL A 281 14.40 28.16 16.81
C VAL A 281 15.05 27.46 15.62
N GLN A 282 16.36 27.32 15.66
CA GLN A 282 17.11 26.51 14.69
C GLN A 282 17.19 25.07 15.17
N GLY A 283 16.95 24.12 14.27
CA GLY A 283 17.14 22.71 14.54
C GLY A 283 18.63 22.37 14.61
N THR A 284 19.11 22.02 15.80
CA THR A 284 20.52 21.66 16.05
C THR A 284 20.71 20.16 16.32
N GLY A 285 19.63 19.36 16.20
CA GLY A 285 19.63 17.94 16.51
C GLY A 285 18.27 17.29 16.20
N SER A 286 18.00 16.13 16.81
CA SER A 286 16.79 15.34 16.52
C SER A 286 15.51 15.81 17.24
N SER A 287 15.62 16.74 18.18
CA SER A 287 14.45 17.38 18.81
C SER A 287 14.80 18.66 19.55
N PHE A 288 13.79 19.51 19.71
CA PHE A 288 13.83 20.73 20.50
C PHE A 288 12.71 20.74 21.54
N LYS A 289 13.00 21.25 22.76
CA LYS A 289 12.02 21.42 23.84
C LYS A 289 11.76 22.91 24.09
N PHE A 290 10.55 23.34 23.76
CA PHE A 290 10.04 24.67 24.09
C PHE A 290 9.42 24.69 25.49
N ILE A 291 9.59 25.79 26.22
CA ILE A 291 9.05 26.00 27.56
C ILE A 291 8.43 27.41 27.64
N GLU A 292 7.12 27.51 27.84
CA GLU A 292 6.41 28.77 28.07
C GLU A 292 6.12 28.94 29.57
N ARG A 293 6.93 29.80 30.21
CA ARG A 293 6.83 30.09 31.65
C ARG A 293 5.67 31.03 31.98
N ARG A 294 5.18 31.81 31.01
CA ARG A 294 4.07 32.76 31.19
C ARG A 294 2.70 32.13 31.01
N LYS A 295 2.60 30.80 30.86
CA LYS A 295 1.32 30.09 30.68
C LYS A 295 0.26 30.48 31.72
N ALA A 296 0.67 30.75 32.97
CA ALA A 296 -0.23 31.19 34.03
C ALA A 296 -0.95 32.52 33.74
N LEU A 297 -0.36 33.39 32.90
CA LEU A 297 -0.97 34.65 32.44
C LEU A 297 -1.95 34.43 31.27
N PHE A 298 -1.91 33.26 30.62
CA PHE A 298 -2.70 32.94 29.44
C PHE A 298 -3.40 31.56 29.58
N PRO A 299 -4.42 31.46 30.46
CA PRO A 299 -5.05 30.17 30.80
C PRO A 299 -5.79 29.50 29.63
N LYS A 300 -6.14 30.26 28.59
CA LYS A 300 -6.69 29.77 27.32
C LYS A 300 -5.79 30.20 26.16
N GLN A 301 -4.73 29.44 25.93
CA GLN A 301 -3.79 29.66 24.83
C GLN A 301 -3.48 28.34 24.13
N TYR A 302 -3.49 28.39 22.81
CA TYR A 302 -3.11 27.31 21.92
C TYR A 302 -1.72 27.56 21.40
N TYR A 303 -0.96 26.49 21.19
CA TYR A 303 0.40 26.55 20.65
C TYR A 303 0.50 25.64 19.43
N ARG A 304 1.24 26.07 18.42
CA ARG A 304 1.63 25.21 17.29
C ARG A 304 3.07 25.48 16.89
N VAL A 305 3.67 24.49 16.24
CA VAL A 305 5.01 24.60 15.70
C VAL A 305 4.94 24.36 14.20
N LYS A 306 5.65 25.18 13.43
CA LYS A 306 5.81 25.06 11.98
C LYS A 306 7.29 25.02 11.64
N MET A 307 7.67 24.20 10.68
CA MET A 307 8.95 24.34 10.01
C MET A 307 8.80 25.48 8.99
N LYS A 308 9.75 26.42 8.96
CA LYS A 308 9.85 27.43 7.89
C LYS A 308 10.22 26.69 6.60
N GLU A 309 9.46 26.96 5.55
CA GLU A 309 9.74 26.52 4.17
C GLU A 309 10.87 27.36 3.57
#